data_AF-A0A7V4LHM9-F1
#
_entry.id   AF-A0A7V4LHM9-F1
#
_cell.length_a   1.000
_cell.length_b   1.000
_cell.length_c   1.000
_cell.angle_alpha   90.00
_cell.angle_beta   90.00
_cell.angle_gamma   90.00
#
_symmetry.space_group_name_H-M   'P 1'
#
loop_
_entity.id
_entity.type
_entity.pdbx_description
1 polymer ?
#
loop_
_entity_poly.entity_id
_entity_poly.type
_entity_poly.pdbx_seq_one_letter_code
_entity_poly.pdbx_strand_id
1 'polypeptide(L)'
;MRRRSRGCARFRWWCWSAPRRVEEAMIRRPISCCLAAAFAAVLPVAAAPAPVAPGPGGGDVGPAQPSASVADVPASADVSASPPDAGGAPAPEPEAAPGLASSYDKWFTDEALRVELYHLGGAHDEQYVFDRAVREPLWPGMRRVLLDVTGYGKYRFRVQDRASGTTIFSQGFCTLFGEWQATPEALESRQRRVFEESVRFPFPRAPVRLLLDRREDVPGPDGRGEFRELFHFDIDPASHLVARDPPDDRYARLALHESGDPRERIDILILGDGYTAAELEKYRRDARRFAAILLADPAFAPNRDAINIWGLETPSRDSGPDEPRKGWYRDTVLGTTFNTFDSERYLTTSHDRALRETAAYAPYDTLYILVNTSRYGGGGIYNQWAIFPSDNEYDDYVFLHEFGHSFAGLADEYFDSGTAYDEAFYPAGVEPWEPNITALLPGRPLKWQSLVAAGTPIPTPDDEAHAALVGAFEGAGYKAKGLYRPYRDCRMFHKGRVPFCPVCAASFETVIRLYVP
;
A
#
# COMPACT_ATOMS: atom_id res chain seq x y z
N MET A 1 -30.92 14.36 72.93
CA MET A 1 -32.37 14.42 72.72
C MET A 1 -32.66 14.97 71.32
N ARG A 2 -33.42 14.22 70.50
CA ARG A 2 -34.24 14.60 69.32
C ARG A 2 -33.55 15.35 68.14
N ARG A 3 -33.35 14.67 66.98
CA ARG A 3 -34.19 14.69 65.73
C ARG A 3 -34.10 16.05 64.99
N ARG A 4 -33.89 16.21 63.67
CA ARG A 4 -34.18 15.44 62.43
C ARG A 4 -33.45 16.14 61.25
N SER A 5 -32.69 15.43 60.41
CA SER A 5 -32.94 15.07 58.97
C SER A 5 -33.19 16.23 57.98
N ARG A 6 -32.23 16.54 57.08
CA ARG A 6 -32.02 16.06 55.68
C ARG A 6 -32.95 16.67 54.62
N GLY A 7 -32.34 17.27 53.59
CA GLY A 7 -32.93 17.52 52.27
C GLY A 7 -31.82 17.51 51.21
N CYS A 8 -31.64 16.36 50.55
CA CYS A 8 -30.73 16.16 49.44
C CYS A 8 -31.60 16.00 48.17
N ALA A 9 -31.38 16.86 47.18
CA ALA A 9 -32.12 16.85 45.92
C ALA A 9 -31.63 15.69 45.03
N ARG A 10 -32.52 14.77 44.69
CA ARG A 10 -32.29 13.68 43.74
C ARG A 10 -32.82 14.07 42.36
N PHE A 11 -31.95 13.96 41.35
CA PHE A 11 -32.29 13.88 39.93
C PHE A 11 -33.22 12.68 39.68
N ARG A 12 -34.30 12.90 38.92
CA ARG A 12 -35.23 11.86 38.48
C ARG A 12 -34.81 11.34 37.10
N TRP A 13 -34.45 10.06 37.04
CA TRP A 13 -34.51 9.24 35.83
C TRP A 13 -35.96 8.76 35.62
N TRP A 14 -36.45 8.82 34.39
CA TRP A 14 -37.71 8.18 33.99
C TRP A 14 -37.43 6.71 33.66
N CYS A 15 -37.98 5.82 34.48
CA CYS A 15 -38.12 4.39 34.18
C CYS A 15 -39.62 4.09 34.24
N TRP A 16 -40.22 3.61 33.15
CA TRP A 16 -41.57 3.06 33.16
C TRP A 16 -41.52 1.58 33.55
N SER A 17 -42.37 1.20 34.48
CA SER A 17 -42.52 -0.17 34.98
C SER A 17 -43.78 -0.82 34.42
N ALA A 18 -43.67 -2.08 33.97
CA ALA A 18 -44.77 -3.04 33.82
C ALA A 18 -45.36 -3.43 35.20
N PRO A 19 -46.49 -4.17 35.33
CA PRO A 19 -46.50 -5.63 35.09
C PRO A 19 -47.87 -6.28 34.73
N ARG A 20 -47.89 -7.46 34.09
CA ARG A 20 -48.86 -8.53 34.40
C ARG A 20 -48.25 -9.93 34.21
N ARG A 21 -48.74 -10.83 35.06
CA ARG A 21 -48.27 -12.17 35.45
C ARG A 21 -48.37 -13.23 34.33
N VAL A 22 -47.49 -14.22 34.38
CA VAL A 22 -47.63 -15.52 33.70
C VAL A 22 -47.49 -16.60 34.76
N GLU A 23 -48.45 -17.54 34.76
CA GLU A 23 -48.45 -18.78 35.54
C GLU A 23 -48.63 -19.95 34.57
N GLU A 24 -48.00 -21.06 34.94
CA GLU A 24 -47.71 -22.37 34.32
C GLU A 24 -48.71 -23.01 33.34
N ALA A 25 -48.19 -23.79 32.36
CA ALA A 25 -48.31 -25.26 32.32
C ALA A 25 -47.92 -25.87 30.94
N MET A 26 -47.54 -27.14 31.01
CA MET A 26 -46.75 -27.94 30.07
C MET A 26 -47.62 -28.89 29.19
N ILE A 27 -47.05 -29.37 28.06
CA ILE A 27 -47.20 -30.71 27.43
C ILE A 27 -48.29 -30.99 26.34
N ARG A 28 -47.81 -31.66 25.26
CA ARG A 28 -48.40 -32.65 24.28
C ARG A 28 -48.77 -32.24 22.83
N ARG A 29 -47.90 -32.71 21.89
CA ARG A 29 -48.05 -33.36 20.53
C ARG A 29 -49.47 -33.53 19.93
N PRO A 30 -49.71 -33.62 18.57
CA PRO A 30 -49.08 -34.61 17.64
C PRO A 30 -48.99 -34.34 16.09
N ILE A 31 -48.12 -35.14 15.42
CA ILE A 31 -48.22 -35.93 14.14
C ILE A 31 -48.68 -35.31 12.79
N SER A 32 -47.82 -35.39 11.74
CA SER A 32 -47.89 -36.28 10.52
C SER A 32 -47.02 -35.69 9.39
N CYS A 33 -45.94 -36.29 8.86
CA CYS A 33 -45.78 -37.52 8.07
C CYS A 33 -46.70 -37.65 6.84
N CYS A 34 -46.10 -37.54 5.65
CA CYS A 34 -46.40 -38.36 4.47
C CYS A 34 -45.07 -38.78 3.80
N LEU A 35 -44.93 -40.09 3.59
CA LEU A 35 -43.84 -40.83 2.95
C LEU A 35 -44.04 -40.92 1.42
N ALA A 36 -42.94 -41.08 0.67
CA ALA A 36 -42.64 -42.23 -0.20
C ALA A 36 -41.29 -41.98 -0.91
N ALA A 37 -40.20 -42.70 -0.57
CA ALA A 37 -39.73 -43.97 -1.17
C ALA A 37 -39.33 -43.82 -2.65
N ALA A 38 -38.24 -44.37 -3.21
CA ALA A 38 -37.01 -45.05 -2.78
C ALA A 38 -36.29 -45.38 -4.11
N PHE A 39 -34.96 -45.36 -4.20
CA PHE A 39 -34.17 -46.41 -4.87
C PHE A 39 -32.68 -46.16 -4.67
N ALA A 40 -32.01 -47.23 -4.26
CA ALA A 40 -30.59 -47.29 -3.95
C ALA A 40 -29.76 -47.52 -5.21
N ALA A 41 -28.55 -46.95 -5.23
CA ALA A 41 -27.40 -47.53 -5.92
C ALA A 41 -26.14 -47.19 -5.11
N VAL A 42 -25.53 -48.23 -4.55
CA VAL A 42 -24.26 -48.23 -3.82
C VAL A 42 -23.15 -48.52 -4.83
N LEU A 43 -22.12 -47.68 -4.89
CA LEU A 43 -20.76 -48.05 -5.30
C LEU A 43 -19.73 -47.25 -4.47
N PRO A 44 -18.53 -47.81 -4.23
CA PRO A 44 -17.75 -47.52 -3.03
C PRO A 44 -16.73 -46.39 -3.20
N VAL A 45 -16.47 -45.71 -2.09
CA VAL A 45 -15.34 -44.80 -1.89
C VAL A 45 -14.05 -45.64 -1.82
N ALA A 46 -13.11 -45.36 -2.71
CA ALA A 46 -11.75 -45.90 -2.63
C ALA A 46 -10.97 -45.18 -1.52
N ALA A 47 -10.44 -45.96 -0.59
CA ALA A 47 -9.57 -45.50 0.49
C ALA A 47 -8.16 -45.19 -0.04
N ALA A 48 -7.61 -44.06 0.39
CA ALA A 48 -6.20 -43.71 0.20
C ALA A 48 -5.29 -44.61 1.07
N PRO A 49 -4.11 -45.03 0.60
CA PRO A 49 -3.20 -45.84 1.40
C PRO A 49 -2.40 -44.98 2.40
N ALA A 50 -2.25 -45.54 3.60
CA ALA A 50 -1.48 -45.00 4.72
C ALA A 50 0.06 -45.03 4.45
N PRO A 51 0.85 -44.19 5.14
CA PRO A 51 2.28 -44.07 4.92
C PRO A 51 3.07 -45.25 5.51
N VAL A 52 4.10 -45.67 4.79
CA VAL A 52 5.04 -46.74 5.18
C VAL A 52 6.18 -46.14 6.02
N ALA A 53 6.44 -46.76 7.18
CA ALA A 53 7.55 -46.42 8.08
C ALA A 53 8.92 -46.91 7.54
N PRO A 54 10.04 -46.24 7.87
CA PRO A 54 11.37 -46.67 7.41
C PRO A 54 11.98 -47.71 8.36
N GLY A 55 12.66 -48.69 7.78
CA GLY A 55 13.54 -49.66 8.47
C GLY A 55 14.98 -49.60 7.94
N PRO A 56 15.97 -50.14 8.69
CA PRO A 56 17.32 -49.57 8.77
C PRO A 56 18.40 -50.27 7.91
N GLY A 57 19.50 -49.56 7.68
CA GLY A 57 20.79 -50.04 7.14
C GLY A 57 21.47 -48.89 6.38
N GLY A 58 22.63 -48.34 6.73
CA GLY A 58 23.78 -48.90 7.42
C GLY A 58 24.89 -49.15 6.38
N GLY A 59 25.79 -48.19 6.19
CA GLY A 59 26.95 -48.29 5.28
C GLY A 59 27.75 -46.99 5.22
N ASP A 60 28.84 -46.94 5.99
CA ASP A 60 29.85 -45.89 6.12
C ASP A 60 30.48 -45.43 4.79
N VAL A 61 30.77 -44.13 4.66
CA VAL A 61 32.13 -43.63 4.35
C VAL A 61 32.32 -42.23 4.98
N GLY A 62 33.40 -42.09 5.77
CA GLY A 62 33.83 -40.86 6.45
C GLY A 62 34.52 -39.81 5.56
N PRO A 63 35.19 -38.81 6.17
CA PRO A 63 35.04 -37.40 5.79
C PRO A 63 36.14 -36.86 4.88
N ALA A 64 35.80 -35.86 4.06
CA ALA A 64 36.78 -35.02 3.36
C ALA A 64 36.82 -33.62 4.00
N GLN A 65 38.00 -33.25 4.47
CA GLN A 65 38.39 -31.92 4.94
C GLN A 65 38.90 -31.04 3.76
N PRO A 66 39.15 -29.73 3.98
CA PRO A 66 38.97 -28.67 2.99
C PRO A 66 40.27 -28.21 2.30
N SER A 67 40.13 -27.67 1.08
CA SER A 67 41.02 -26.71 0.40
C SER A 67 40.33 -26.28 -0.92
N ALA A 68 40.51 -25.11 -1.52
CA ALA A 68 41.62 -24.18 -1.44
C ALA A 68 41.21 -22.73 -1.83
N SER A 69 41.94 -21.80 -1.21
CA SER A 69 42.52 -20.55 -1.75
C SER A 69 41.80 -19.71 -2.81
N VAL A 70 41.48 -18.49 -2.36
CA VAL A 70 41.57 -17.20 -3.07
C VAL A 70 42.76 -17.16 -4.03
N ALA A 71 42.52 -16.79 -5.29
CA ALA A 71 43.54 -16.37 -6.24
C ALA A 71 43.02 -15.16 -7.04
N ASP A 72 43.72 -14.05 -6.84
CA ASP A 72 43.94 -12.87 -7.68
C ASP A 72 43.15 -12.73 -9.00
N VAL A 73 42.31 -11.69 -9.08
CA VAL A 73 41.93 -11.04 -10.34
C VAL A 73 42.74 -9.73 -10.43
N PRO A 74 43.49 -9.48 -11.51
CA PRO A 74 44.38 -8.34 -11.60
C PRO A 74 43.63 -7.04 -11.86
N ALA A 75 44.17 -5.96 -11.29
CA ALA A 75 43.80 -4.58 -11.59
C ALA A 75 44.20 -4.21 -13.02
N SER A 76 43.24 -3.66 -13.77
CA SER A 76 43.44 -2.91 -15.02
C SER A 76 42.13 -2.22 -15.33
N ALA A 77 42.02 -0.96 -15.75
CA ALA A 77 42.92 0.16 -15.90
C ALA A 77 41.99 1.38 -15.94
N ASP A 78 42.46 2.52 -15.44
CA ASP A 78 41.83 3.82 -15.63
C ASP A 78 41.48 4.07 -17.11
N VAL A 79 40.20 4.34 -17.39
CA VAL A 79 39.79 5.08 -18.58
C VAL A 79 38.80 6.15 -18.14
N SER A 80 39.34 7.29 -17.71
CA SER A 80 38.62 8.55 -17.73
C SER A 80 38.42 8.97 -19.18
N ALA A 81 37.20 8.88 -19.67
CA ALA A 81 36.79 9.57 -20.88
C ALA A 81 35.32 9.97 -20.75
N SER A 82 35.10 11.23 -20.36
CA SER A 82 33.81 11.89 -20.48
C SER A 82 33.38 11.91 -21.95
N PRO A 83 32.15 11.51 -22.30
CA PRO A 83 31.63 11.72 -23.64
C PRO A 83 31.34 13.21 -23.87
N PRO A 84 31.42 13.69 -25.13
CA PRO A 84 31.24 15.09 -25.47
C PRO A 84 29.76 15.50 -25.39
N ASP A 85 29.55 16.75 -24.96
CA ASP A 85 28.29 17.50 -24.97
C ASP A 85 27.54 17.32 -26.32
N ALA A 86 26.47 16.54 -26.29
CA ALA A 86 25.45 16.57 -27.33
C ALA A 86 24.36 17.55 -26.87
N GLY A 87 24.45 18.79 -27.36
CA GLY A 87 23.50 19.87 -27.10
C GLY A 87 22.10 19.61 -27.67
N GLY A 88 21.34 18.73 -27.03
CA GLY A 88 19.89 18.65 -27.14
C GLY A 88 19.27 19.55 -26.07
N ALA A 89 18.45 20.51 -26.48
CA ALA A 89 17.72 21.35 -25.56
C ALA A 89 16.90 20.47 -24.58
N PRO A 90 16.92 20.77 -23.27
CA PRO A 90 16.15 20.01 -22.30
C PRO A 90 14.66 20.05 -22.68
N ALA A 91 13.96 18.94 -22.44
CA ALA A 91 12.50 18.93 -22.42
C ALA A 91 12.01 20.10 -21.55
N PRO A 92 10.92 20.79 -21.92
CA PRO A 92 10.44 21.92 -21.14
C PRO A 92 10.24 21.45 -19.69
N GLU A 93 11.02 22.04 -18.78
CA GLU A 93 10.77 21.91 -17.35
C GLU A 93 9.30 22.26 -17.13
N PRO A 94 8.56 21.50 -16.30
CA PRO A 94 7.26 21.97 -15.86
C PRO A 94 7.48 23.35 -15.26
N GLU A 95 6.91 24.38 -15.90
CA GLU A 95 7.02 25.76 -15.46
C GLU A 95 6.63 25.78 -13.98
N ALA A 96 7.61 25.96 -13.10
CA ALA A 96 7.38 26.03 -11.67
C ALA A 96 6.43 27.21 -11.45
N ALA A 97 5.18 26.90 -11.09
CA ALA A 97 4.19 27.91 -10.79
C ALA A 97 4.79 28.88 -9.76
N PRO A 98 4.80 30.20 -10.02
CA PRO A 98 5.53 31.14 -9.19
C PRO A 98 4.93 31.19 -7.77
N GLY A 99 5.76 30.93 -6.75
CA GLY A 99 5.44 31.16 -5.34
C GLY A 99 5.42 29.93 -4.41
N LEU A 100 6.42 29.05 -4.51
CA LEU A 100 6.45 27.72 -3.87
C LEU A 100 6.60 27.66 -2.33
N ALA A 101 6.84 28.79 -1.64
CA ALA A 101 6.77 28.87 -0.17
C ALA A 101 5.70 29.87 0.31
N SER A 102 5.31 30.83 -0.52
CA SER A 102 4.35 31.88 -0.16
C SER A 102 2.89 31.45 -0.18
N SER A 103 2.58 30.26 -0.75
CA SER A 103 1.20 29.74 -0.80
C SER A 103 0.87 28.75 0.33
N TYR A 104 1.84 27.98 0.85
CA TYR A 104 1.58 27.01 1.92
C TYR A 104 1.07 27.70 3.18
N ASP A 105 1.85 28.66 3.71
CA ASP A 105 1.54 29.33 4.98
C ASP A 105 0.25 30.15 4.94
N LYS A 106 -0.19 30.53 3.74
CA LYS A 106 -1.51 31.16 3.53
C LYS A 106 -2.64 30.21 3.93
N TRP A 107 -2.53 28.94 3.58
CA TRP A 107 -3.63 27.97 3.69
C TRP A 107 -3.49 27.03 4.89
N PHE A 108 -2.25 26.69 5.27
CA PHE A 108 -1.96 25.59 6.16
C PHE A 108 -1.02 25.97 7.31
N THR A 109 -1.04 25.13 8.35
CA THR A 109 -0.10 25.17 9.47
C THR A 109 0.93 24.03 9.34
N ASP A 110 1.80 23.88 10.33
CA ASP A 110 2.77 22.77 10.40
C ASP A 110 2.17 21.44 10.86
N GLU A 111 0.93 21.45 11.34
CA GLU A 111 0.21 20.26 11.80
C GLU A 111 -0.40 19.51 10.61
N ALA A 112 -0.82 18.26 10.80
CA ALA A 112 -1.59 17.53 9.79
C ALA A 112 -3.04 17.34 10.22
N LEU A 113 -3.95 17.32 9.25
CA LEU A 113 -5.31 16.85 9.43
C LEU A 113 -5.42 15.47 8.80
N ARG A 114 -5.61 14.44 9.64
CA ARG A 114 -5.97 13.10 9.20
C ARG A 114 -7.48 12.95 9.25
N VAL A 115 -8.06 12.41 8.20
CA VAL A 115 -9.48 12.16 8.10
C VAL A 115 -9.71 10.66 7.88
N GLU A 116 -10.40 10.05 8.83
CA GLU A 116 -10.75 8.64 8.78
C GLU A 116 -12.12 8.46 8.13
N LEU A 117 -12.18 7.48 7.25
CA LEU A 117 -13.29 7.19 6.37
C LEU A 117 -13.60 5.69 6.40
N TYR A 118 -14.82 5.36 6.02
CA TYR A 118 -15.19 4.02 5.61
C TYR A 118 -15.46 4.01 4.11
N HIS A 119 -14.80 3.11 3.39
CA HIS A 119 -15.04 2.86 1.96
C HIS A 119 -15.85 1.58 1.84
N LEU A 120 -17.08 1.69 1.32
CA LEU A 120 -18.00 0.57 1.26
C LEU A 120 -18.65 0.43 -0.11
N GLY A 121 -18.99 -0.80 -0.48
CA GLY A 121 -19.57 -1.06 -1.80
C GLY A 121 -19.55 -2.53 -2.19
N GLY A 122 -19.89 -2.77 -3.45
CA GLY A 122 -19.73 -4.04 -4.14
C GLY A 122 -18.88 -3.86 -5.40
N ALA A 123 -18.98 -4.81 -6.34
CA ALA A 123 -18.25 -4.76 -7.61
C ALA A 123 -18.58 -3.55 -8.51
N HIS A 124 -19.78 -2.97 -8.39
CA HIS A 124 -20.28 -1.97 -9.34
C HIS A 124 -20.76 -0.67 -8.69
N ASP A 125 -20.69 -0.58 -7.37
CA ASP A 125 -21.06 0.61 -6.62
C ASP A 125 -20.13 0.79 -5.43
N GLU A 126 -19.89 2.05 -5.07
CA GLU A 126 -19.03 2.42 -3.95
C GLU A 126 -19.48 3.73 -3.33
N GLN A 127 -19.14 3.90 -2.07
CA GLN A 127 -19.42 5.09 -1.28
C GLN A 127 -18.34 5.28 -0.21
N TYR A 128 -18.02 6.54 0.06
CA TYR A 128 -17.29 6.94 1.26
C TYR A 128 -18.25 7.46 2.33
N VAL A 129 -17.94 7.16 3.58
CA VAL A 129 -18.59 7.73 4.76
C VAL A 129 -17.53 8.32 5.67
N PHE A 130 -17.74 9.56 6.12
CA PHE A 130 -16.90 10.19 7.11
C PHE A 130 -17.08 9.54 8.49
N ASP A 131 -15.98 9.22 9.16
CA ASP A 131 -16.00 8.79 10.55
C ASP A 131 -15.53 9.92 11.49
N ARG A 132 -14.27 10.34 11.39
CA ARG A 132 -13.71 11.41 12.23
C ARG A 132 -12.55 12.15 11.58
N ALA A 133 -12.25 13.32 12.14
CA ALA A 133 -11.08 14.12 11.80
C ALA A 133 -10.16 14.23 13.02
N VAL A 134 -8.86 14.06 12.81
CA VAL A 134 -7.84 14.00 13.86
C VAL A 134 -6.73 14.98 13.50
N ARG A 135 -6.36 15.82 14.46
CA ARG A 135 -5.18 16.68 14.35
C ARG A 135 -3.94 15.90 14.78
N GLU A 136 -2.92 15.93 13.94
CA GLU A 136 -1.61 15.38 14.25
C GLU A 136 -0.58 16.51 14.38
N PRO A 137 0.43 16.35 15.24
CA PRO A 137 1.32 17.45 15.63
C PRO A 137 2.25 17.92 14.50
N LEU A 138 2.43 17.14 13.44
CA LEU A 138 3.37 17.43 12.37
C LEU A 138 2.84 16.95 11.01
N TRP A 139 3.00 17.80 10.01
CA TRP A 139 2.94 17.48 8.59
C TRP A 139 4.35 17.56 7.99
N PRO A 140 4.98 16.41 7.67
CA PRO A 140 6.27 16.35 6.98
C PRO A 140 6.13 16.47 5.45
N GLY A 141 4.98 16.09 4.89
CA GLY A 141 4.83 15.94 3.44
C GLY A 141 4.83 17.21 2.63
N MET A 142 4.49 17.07 1.35
CA MET A 142 4.64 18.09 0.31
C MET A 142 4.16 19.49 0.76
N ARG A 143 5.10 20.43 0.79
CA ARG A 143 4.85 21.87 1.07
C ARG A 143 5.05 22.75 -0.17
N ARG A 144 5.65 22.16 -1.20
CA ARG A 144 6.09 22.79 -2.45
C ARG A 144 5.08 22.58 -3.57
N VAL A 145 4.80 21.31 -3.87
CA VAL A 145 3.80 20.91 -4.88
C VAL A 145 2.52 20.50 -4.14
N LEU A 146 1.62 21.46 -3.92
CA LEU A 146 0.39 21.22 -3.16
C LEU A 146 -0.68 20.50 -3.97
N LEU A 147 -0.65 20.63 -5.29
CA LEU A 147 -1.60 20.02 -6.19
C LEU A 147 -0.94 18.86 -6.92
N ASP A 148 -1.53 17.68 -6.85
CA ASP A 148 -1.17 16.53 -7.67
C ASP A 148 -1.01 16.90 -9.17
N VAL A 149 0.23 16.75 -9.64
CA VAL A 149 0.63 16.96 -11.05
C VAL A 149 0.87 15.66 -11.80
N THR A 150 0.93 14.51 -11.12
CA THR A 150 1.17 13.21 -11.76
C THR A 150 -0.12 12.63 -12.32
N GLY A 151 -1.23 12.91 -11.62
CA GLY A 151 -2.52 12.32 -11.90
C GLY A 151 -2.47 10.80 -11.76
N TYR A 152 -1.73 10.28 -10.78
CA TYR A 152 -1.67 8.86 -10.44
C TYR A 152 -2.83 8.42 -9.53
N GLY A 153 -3.01 7.12 -9.39
CA GLY A 153 -4.00 6.50 -8.51
C GLY A 153 -5.36 6.24 -9.17
N LYS A 154 -6.06 5.25 -8.61
CA LYS A 154 -7.48 4.96 -8.89
C LYS A 154 -8.41 5.98 -8.25
N TYR A 155 -7.97 6.60 -7.15
CA TYR A 155 -8.70 7.64 -6.43
C TYR A 155 -7.84 8.90 -6.31
N ARG A 156 -8.50 10.02 -6.03
CA ARG A 156 -7.85 11.29 -5.70
C ARG A 156 -8.66 12.03 -4.66
N PHE A 157 -8.01 12.61 -3.67
CA PHE A 157 -8.67 13.57 -2.81
C PHE A 157 -8.24 14.99 -3.14
N ARG A 158 -9.16 15.95 -2.97
CA ARG A 158 -8.94 17.39 -3.13
C ARG A 158 -9.42 18.12 -1.89
N VAL A 159 -8.63 19.07 -1.42
CA VAL A 159 -8.98 19.99 -0.33
C VAL A 159 -9.27 21.34 -0.96
N GLN A 160 -10.49 21.83 -0.79
CA GLN A 160 -10.91 23.14 -1.27
C GLN A 160 -11.13 24.11 -0.11
N ASP A 161 -10.61 25.31 -0.23
CA ASP A 161 -10.97 26.41 0.67
C ASP A 161 -12.48 26.71 0.53
N ARG A 162 -13.20 26.74 1.64
CA ARG A 162 -14.66 26.92 1.63
C ARG A 162 -15.10 28.28 1.16
N ALA A 163 -14.32 29.32 1.45
CA ALA A 163 -14.71 30.69 1.14
C ALA A 163 -14.60 30.99 -0.37
N SER A 164 -13.54 30.52 -1.00
CA SER A 164 -13.24 30.79 -2.41
C SER A 164 -13.58 29.66 -3.38
N GLY A 165 -13.71 28.43 -2.89
CA GLY A 165 -13.84 27.22 -3.74
C GLY A 165 -12.52 26.80 -4.41
N THR A 166 -11.40 27.44 -4.06
CA THR A 166 -10.08 27.13 -4.64
C THR A 166 -9.59 25.79 -4.11
N THR A 167 -9.15 24.88 -4.99
CA THR A 167 -8.40 23.68 -4.56
C THR A 167 -7.02 24.12 -4.07
N ILE A 168 -6.74 23.82 -2.81
CA ILE A 168 -5.52 24.23 -2.10
C ILE A 168 -4.58 23.05 -1.80
N PHE A 169 -5.07 21.81 -1.92
CA PHE A 169 -4.25 20.61 -1.87
C PHE A 169 -4.92 19.46 -2.65
N SER A 170 -4.16 18.57 -3.27
CA SER A 170 -4.69 17.32 -3.82
C SER A 170 -3.64 16.22 -3.96
N GLN A 171 -4.06 14.96 -3.81
CA GLN A 171 -3.19 13.79 -3.93
C GLN A 171 -3.97 12.58 -4.46
N GLY A 172 -3.38 11.88 -5.43
CA GLY A 172 -3.86 10.59 -5.92
C GLY A 172 -3.48 9.44 -4.99
N PHE A 173 -4.27 8.38 -4.93
CA PHE A 173 -4.03 7.20 -4.08
C PHE A 173 -4.77 5.96 -4.61
N CYS A 174 -4.45 4.80 -4.04
CA CYS A 174 -5.19 3.56 -4.24
C CYS A 174 -5.69 3.01 -2.90
N THR A 175 -6.57 2.01 -2.94
CA THR A 175 -7.16 1.40 -1.74
C THR A 175 -7.22 -0.11 -1.89
N LEU A 176 -7.21 -0.82 -0.77
CA LEU A 176 -7.42 -2.27 -0.74
C LEU A 176 -8.85 -2.62 -1.21
N PHE A 177 -9.83 -1.75 -0.94
CA PHE A 177 -11.17 -1.84 -1.55
C PHE A 177 -11.12 -1.81 -3.08
N GLY A 178 -10.31 -0.92 -3.65
CA GLY A 178 -10.18 -0.75 -5.09
C GLY A 178 -9.65 -2.02 -5.79
N GLU A 179 -8.79 -2.78 -5.14
CA GLU A 179 -8.35 -4.10 -5.59
C GLU A 179 -9.42 -5.17 -5.35
N TRP A 180 -10.03 -5.17 -4.16
CA TRP A 180 -11.08 -6.12 -3.79
C TRP A 180 -12.23 -6.16 -4.82
N GLN A 181 -12.62 -5.00 -5.35
CA GLN A 181 -13.68 -4.89 -6.35
C GLN A 181 -13.42 -5.72 -7.63
N ALA A 182 -12.16 -5.99 -7.96
CA ALA A 182 -11.76 -6.80 -9.11
C ALA A 182 -11.71 -8.30 -8.81
N THR A 183 -11.99 -8.73 -7.57
CA THR A 183 -11.92 -10.14 -7.17
C THR A 183 -13.20 -10.92 -7.54
N PRO A 184 -13.13 -12.25 -7.68
CA PRO A 184 -14.32 -13.10 -7.78
C PRO A 184 -15.29 -12.95 -6.60
N GLU A 185 -14.78 -12.68 -5.38
CA GLU A 185 -15.62 -12.39 -4.22
C GLU A 185 -16.56 -11.20 -4.51
N ALA A 186 -16.04 -10.09 -5.03
CA ALA A 186 -16.87 -8.93 -5.37
C ALA A 186 -17.76 -9.18 -6.60
N LEU A 187 -17.19 -9.74 -7.68
CA LEU A 187 -17.83 -9.87 -8.99
C LEU A 187 -18.93 -10.93 -9.03
N GLU A 188 -18.74 -12.07 -8.35
CA GLU A 188 -19.62 -13.24 -8.47
C GLU A 188 -20.60 -13.38 -7.31
N SER A 189 -20.16 -13.07 -6.08
CA SER A 189 -20.95 -13.39 -4.89
C SER A 189 -21.99 -12.33 -4.49
N ARG A 190 -21.99 -11.16 -5.17
CA ARG A 190 -22.76 -9.95 -4.81
C ARG A 190 -22.52 -9.47 -3.37
N GLN A 191 -21.45 -9.91 -2.73
CA GLN A 191 -21.08 -9.49 -1.39
C GLN A 191 -20.73 -8.00 -1.41
N ARG A 192 -21.08 -7.31 -0.33
CA ARG A 192 -20.68 -5.93 -0.07
C ARG A 192 -19.75 -5.92 1.12
N ARG A 193 -18.71 -5.09 1.07
CA ARG A 193 -17.72 -4.96 2.14
C ARG A 193 -17.54 -3.51 2.55
N VAL A 194 -16.92 -3.34 3.70
CA VAL A 194 -16.49 -2.07 4.27
C VAL A 194 -14.99 -2.21 4.55
N PHE A 195 -14.23 -1.18 4.20
CA PHE A 195 -12.81 -1.04 4.48
C PHE A 195 -12.58 0.26 5.26
N GLU A 196 -11.66 0.21 6.21
CA GLU A 196 -11.14 1.41 6.86
C GLU A 196 -10.19 2.10 5.90
N GLU A 197 -10.34 3.42 5.77
CA GLU A 197 -9.47 4.24 4.92
C GLU A 197 -9.15 5.55 5.63
N SER A 198 -8.06 6.18 5.24
CA SER A 198 -7.77 7.53 5.68
C SER A 198 -7.03 8.32 4.62
N VAL A 199 -7.25 9.63 4.67
CA VAL A 199 -6.48 10.60 3.93
C VAL A 199 -5.85 11.59 4.91
N ARG A 200 -4.68 12.09 4.59
CA ARG A 200 -3.92 13.01 5.44
C ARG A 200 -3.38 14.14 4.60
N PHE A 201 -3.51 15.37 5.10
CA PHE A 201 -3.06 16.57 4.41
C PHE A 201 -2.67 17.66 5.42
N PRO A 202 -1.98 18.73 4.99
CA PRO A 202 -1.64 19.84 5.87
C PRO A 202 -2.85 20.41 6.62
N PHE A 203 -2.71 20.70 7.91
CA PHE A 203 -3.83 21.17 8.72
C PHE A 203 -4.28 22.58 8.26
N PRO A 204 -5.54 22.74 7.82
CA PRO A 204 -6.01 23.99 7.23
C PRO A 204 -6.27 25.08 8.26
N ARG A 205 -6.02 26.33 7.87
CA ARG A 205 -6.27 27.52 8.71
C ARG A 205 -7.72 27.97 8.73
N ALA A 206 -8.50 27.58 7.72
CA ALA A 206 -9.88 27.97 7.52
C ALA A 206 -10.73 26.73 7.17
N PRO A 207 -12.07 26.80 7.26
CA PRO A 207 -12.93 25.70 6.83
C PRO A 207 -12.62 25.24 5.42
N VAL A 208 -12.60 23.92 5.21
CA VAL A 208 -12.33 23.28 3.93
C VAL A 208 -13.46 22.34 3.52
N ARG A 209 -13.59 22.09 2.21
CA ARG A 209 -14.33 20.96 1.68
C ARG A 209 -13.33 19.90 1.25
N LEU A 210 -13.47 18.68 1.76
CA LEU A 210 -12.74 17.53 1.27
C LEU A 210 -13.59 16.83 0.22
N LEU A 211 -13.04 16.62 -0.98
CA LEU A 211 -13.67 15.91 -2.09
C LEU A 211 -12.87 14.64 -2.40
N LEU A 212 -13.56 13.53 -2.58
CA LEU A 212 -13.02 12.23 -2.95
C LEU A 212 -13.50 11.95 -4.38
N ASP A 213 -12.56 11.76 -5.29
CA ASP A 213 -12.80 11.45 -6.68
C ASP A 213 -12.38 10.00 -6.97
N ARG A 214 -13.09 9.35 -7.90
CA ARG A 214 -12.73 8.06 -8.51
C ARG A 214 -12.35 8.28 -9.96
N ARG A 215 -11.32 7.57 -10.40
CA ARG A 215 -10.99 7.45 -11.81
C ARG A 215 -12.01 6.54 -12.50
N GLU A 216 -12.57 7.04 -13.58
CA GLU A 216 -13.50 6.29 -14.42
C GLU A 216 -12.77 5.20 -15.22
N ASP A 217 -13.43 4.08 -15.44
CA ASP A 217 -12.92 2.95 -16.22
C ASP A 217 -13.20 3.11 -17.73
N VAL A 218 -13.31 4.36 -18.18
CA VAL A 218 -13.51 4.75 -19.59
C VAL A 218 -12.48 5.79 -20.01
N PRO A 219 -12.00 5.76 -21.27
CA PRO A 219 -10.89 6.61 -21.68
C PRO A 219 -11.30 8.08 -21.75
N GLY A 220 -10.51 8.92 -21.10
CA GLY A 220 -10.59 10.37 -21.15
C GLY A 220 -9.74 10.99 -22.27
N PRO A 221 -9.59 12.32 -22.27
CA PRO A 221 -8.87 13.05 -23.32
C PRO A 221 -7.39 12.69 -23.46
N ASP A 222 -6.73 12.18 -22.42
CA ASP A 222 -5.33 11.71 -22.45
C ASP A 222 -5.23 10.18 -22.63
N GLY A 223 -6.35 9.48 -22.79
CA GLY A 223 -6.44 8.02 -22.87
C GLY A 223 -6.67 7.35 -21.51
N ARG A 224 -6.28 7.99 -20.40
CA ARG A 224 -6.54 7.50 -19.04
C ARG A 224 -7.96 7.85 -18.63
N GLY A 225 -8.48 7.16 -17.62
CA GLY A 225 -9.73 7.54 -16.99
C GLY A 225 -9.72 8.95 -16.42
N GLU A 226 -10.82 9.70 -16.58
CA GLU A 226 -11.00 10.99 -15.90
C GLU A 226 -11.40 10.77 -14.44
N PHE A 227 -10.99 11.67 -13.55
CA PHE A 227 -11.50 11.70 -12.18
C PHE A 227 -12.91 12.31 -12.12
N ARG A 228 -13.84 11.61 -11.46
CA ARG A 228 -15.19 12.07 -11.13
C ARG A 228 -15.38 12.08 -9.63
N GLU A 229 -16.07 13.11 -9.13
CA GLU A 229 -16.38 13.21 -7.71
C GLU A 229 -17.32 12.07 -7.29
N LEU A 230 -16.93 11.35 -6.23
CA LEU A 230 -17.76 10.36 -5.56
C LEU A 230 -18.46 10.92 -4.32
N PHE A 231 -17.72 11.70 -3.54
CA PHE A 231 -18.16 12.12 -2.21
C PHE A 231 -17.48 13.42 -1.82
N HIS A 232 -18.17 14.26 -1.07
CA HIS A 232 -17.54 15.40 -0.42
C HIS A 232 -18.21 15.72 0.91
N PHE A 233 -17.48 16.41 1.77
CA PHE A 233 -18.00 16.94 3.02
C PHE A 233 -17.13 18.11 3.50
N ASP A 234 -17.69 18.88 4.42
CA ASP A 234 -17.06 20.09 4.92
C ASP A 234 -16.47 19.84 6.30
N ILE A 235 -15.28 20.38 6.53
CA ILE A 235 -14.56 20.29 7.80
C ILE A 235 -14.23 21.71 8.25
N ASP A 236 -14.70 22.06 9.44
CA ASP A 236 -14.21 23.25 10.15
C ASP A 236 -13.03 22.83 11.05
N PRO A 237 -11.79 23.25 10.76
CA PRO A 237 -10.63 22.89 11.58
C PRO A 237 -10.72 23.41 13.02
N ALA A 238 -11.53 24.45 13.29
CA ALA A 238 -11.76 24.98 14.63
C ALA A 238 -12.84 24.21 15.40
N SER A 239 -13.53 23.27 14.77
CA SER A 239 -14.56 22.45 15.41
C SER A 239 -13.98 21.64 16.58
N HIS A 240 -14.73 21.57 17.67
CA HIS A 240 -14.42 20.71 18.82
C HIS A 240 -14.60 19.21 18.52
N LEU A 241 -15.15 18.87 17.34
CA LEU A 241 -15.24 17.49 16.85
C LEU A 241 -13.95 17.01 16.16
N VAL A 242 -13.02 17.92 15.85
CA VAL A 242 -11.67 17.52 15.44
C VAL A 242 -10.95 17.01 16.69
N ALA A 243 -10.57 15.74 16.69
CA ALA A 243 -9.84 15.13 17.80
C ALA A 243 -8.46 15.80 17.94
N ARG A 244 -8.08 16.06 19.18
CA ARG A 244 -6.90 16.87 19.55
C ARG A 244 -6.10 16.22 20.68
N ASP A 245 -6.23 14.91 20.82
CA ASP A 245 -5.54 14.13 21.83
C ASP A 245 -4.05 14.49 21.80
N PRO A 246 -3.42 14.65 22.98
CA PRO A 246 -2.00 14.95 23.03
C PRO A 246 -1.22 13.83 22.35
N PRO A 247 -0.08 14.15 21.70
CA PRO A 247 0.85 13.11 21.27
C PRO A 247 1.19 12.22 22.46
N ASP A 248 1.11 10.92 22.26
CA ASP A 248 1.46 9.91 23.24
C ASP A 248 2.89 9.42 22.94
N ASP A 249 3.58 8.87 23.94
CA ASP A 249 4.97 8.43 23.87
C ASP A 249 5.14 6.91 24.06
N ARG A 250 4.04 6.14 23.97
CA ARG A 250 4.05 4.67 24.14
C ARG A 250 4.95 3.89 23.18
N TYR A 251 5.31 4.47 22.03
CA TYR A 251 6.17 3.83 21.05
C TYR A 251 7.53 4.53 20.95
N ALA A 252 8.60 3.73 21.05
CA ALA A 252 9.95 4.24 20.91
C ALA A 252 10.28 4.46 19.42
N ARG A 253 10.68 5.69 19.08
CA ARG A 253 11.13 6.05 17.73
C ARG A 253 12.63 5.79 17.55
N LEU A 254 13.00 5.27 16.39
CA LEU A 254 14.37 5.01 15.96
C LEU A 254 14.72 5.92 14.79
N ALA A 255 15.79 6.72 14.91
CA ALA A 255 16.43 7.34 13.75
C ALA A 255 17.27 6.27 13.04
N LEU A 256 16.86 5.82 11.87
CA LEU A 256 17.60 4.84 11.05
C LEU A 256 18.52 5.56 10.05
N HIS A 257 18.07 6.71 9.54
CA HIS A 257 18.84 7.66 8.74
C HIS A 257 18.19 9.04 8.83
N GLU A 258 18.92 10.07 9.24
CA GLU A 258 18.40 11.43 9.43
C GLU A 258 19.27 12.41 8.65
N SER A 259 18.72 12.96 7.55
CA SER A 259 19.42 13.86 6.62
C SER A 259 18.95 15.31 6.72
N GLY A 260 17.86 15.60 7.46
CA GLY A 260 17.38 16.95 7.69
C GLY A 260 16.01 17.03 8.35
N ASP A 261 15.47 18.25 8.42
CA ASP A 261 14.13 18.51 8.96
C ASP A 261 13.07 17.74 8.12
N PRO A 262 12.15 17.00 8.77
CA PRO A 262 11.05 16.30 8.10
C PRO A 262 10.21 17.17 7.16
N ARG A 263 10.18 18.50 7.33
CA ARG A 263 9.45 19.42 6.44
C ARG A 263 10.14 19.65 5.09
N GLU A 264 11.40 19.20 4.96
CA GLU A 264 12.25 19.43 3.78
C GLU A 264 12.84 18.13 3.22
N ARG A 265 12.39 16.97 3.72
CA ARG A 265 12.87 15.65 3.34
C ARG A 265 11.67 14.75 3.04
N ILE A 266 11.95 13.58 2.48
CA ILE A 266 10.98 12.50 2.36
C ILE A 266 11.14 11.63 3.60
N ASP A 267 10.09 11.53 4.40
CA ASP A 267 10.11 10.71 5.62
C ASP A 267 9.51 9.32 5.35
N ILE A 268 10.37 8.30 5.43
CA ILE A 268 9.98 6.89 5.33
C ILE A 268 9.88 6.32 6.73
N LEU A 269 8.72 5.78 7.10
CA LEU A 269 8.52 5.16 8.42
C LEU A 269 8.34 3.65 8.30
N ILE A 270 9.19 2.90 9.00
CA ILE A 270 9.13 1.44 9.09
C ILE A 270 8.47 1.04 10.41
N LEU A 271 7.24 0.54 10.34
CA LEU A 271 6.50 0.01 11.49
C LEU A 271 6.73 -1.50 11.62
N GLY A 272 6.94 -1.98 12.84
CA GLY A 272 7.02 -3.43 13.10
C GLY A 272 5.63 -4.05 13.28
N ASP A 273 5.41 -5.25 12.76
CA ASP A 273 4.24 -6.05 13.13
C ASP A 273 4.62 -7.50 13.42
N GLY A 274 3.93 -8.10 14.39
CA GLY A 274 4.24 -9.45 14.87
C GLY A 274 5.57 -9.57 15.63
N TYR A 275 6.15 -8.45 16.08
CA TYR A 275 7.30 -8.47 17.01
C TYR A 275 6.79 -8.26 18.42
N THR A 276 6.97 -9.24 19.30
CA THR A 276 6.66 -9.07 20.72
C THR A 276 7.66 -8.13 21.40
N ALA A 277 7.35 -7.68 22.62
CA ALA A 277 8.28 -6.88 23.42
C ALA A 277 9.67 -7.54 23.60
N ALA A 278 9.73 -8.88 23.64
CA ALA A 278 10.98 -9.63 23.74
C ALA A 278 11.77 -9.69 22.41
N GLU A 279 11.12 -9.39 21.29
CA GLU A 279 11.70 -9.44 19.95
C GLU A 279 12.06 -8.04 19.40
N LEU A 280 11.91 -6.97 20.18
CA LEU A 280 12.20 -5.61 19.73
C LEU A 280 13.67 -5.42 19.31
N GLU A 281 14.61 -6.17 19.88
CA GLU A 281 16.01 -6.14 19.41
C GLU A 281 16.16 -6.75 18.01
N LYS A 282 15.34 -7.76 17.67
CA LYS A 282 15.26 -8.29 16.31
C LYS A 282 14.69 -7.23 15.37
N TYR A 283 13.57 -6.60 15.73
CA TYR A 283 12.97 -5.51 14.95
C TYR A 283 13.99 -4.39 14.67
N ARG A 284 14.72 -3.89 15.68
CA ARG A 284 15.75 -2.85 15.50
C ARG A 284 16.82 -3.26 14.49
N ARG A 285 17.28 -4.51 14.54
CA ARG A 285 18.27 -5.05 13.60
C ARG A 285 17.71 -5.09 12.18
N ASP A 286 16.49 -5.62 12.03
CA ASP A 286 15.86 -5.80 10.73
C ASP A 286 15.53 -4.43 10.10
N ALA A 287 14.98 -3.49 10.86
CA ALA A 287 14.71 -2.13 10.40
C ALA A 287 15.97 -1.40 9.92
N ARG A 288 17.11 -1.52 10.64
CA ARG A 288 18.39 -0.96 10.19
C ARG A 288 18.90 -1.63 8.91
N ARG A 289 18.72 -2.95 8.77
CA ARG A 289 19.11 -3.68 7.56
C ARG A 289 18.34 -3.16 6.35
N PHE A 290 17.02 -3.02 6.44
CA PHE A 290 16.20 -2.55 5.33
C PHE A 290 16.43 -1.07 5.01
N ALA A 291 16.65 -0.23 6.02
CA ALA A 291 17.11 1.15 5.80
C ALA A 291 18.41 1.20 4.99
N ALA A 292 19.39 0.35 5.34
CA ALA A 292 20.65 0.26 4.60
C ALA A 292 20.47 -0.27 3.18
N ILE A 293 19.58 -1.26 2.97
CA ILE A 293 19.23 -1.77 1.63
C ILE A 293 18.67 -0.66 0.75
N LEU A 294 17.69 0.11 1.25
CA LEU A 294 17.08 1.19 0.49
C LEU A 294 18.12 2.24 0.07
N LEU A 295 18.93 2.71 1.02
CA LEU A 295 19.93 3.76 0.78
C LEU A 295 21.09 3.30 -0.12
N ALA A 296 21.32 2.00 -0.25
CA ALA A 296 22.33 1.43 -1.13
C ALA A 296 21.80 1.16 -2.54
N ASP A 297 20.48 1.12 -2.75
CA ASP A 297 19.91 0.83 -4.06
C ASP A 297 20.18 1.97 -5.05
N PRO A 298 20.62 1.69 -6.29
CA PRO A 298 20.93 2.72 -7.28
C PRO A 298 19.79 3.70 -7.59
N ALA A 299 18.53 3.31 -7.38
CA ALA A 299 17.39 4.20 -7.58
C ALA A 299 17.25 5.27 -6.48
N PHE A 300 17.81 5.05 -5.29
CA PHE A 300 17.66 5.96 -4.15
C PHE A 300 18.99 6.53 -3.64
N ALA A 301 20.11 5.82 -3.85
CA ALA A 301 21.44 6.25 -3.40
C ALA A 301 21.82 7.68 -3.84
N PRO A 302 21.51 8.14 -5.08
CA PRO A 302 21.78 9.53 -5.48
C PRO A 302 21.01 10.57 -4.66
N ASN A 303 19.85 10.19 -4.12
CA ASN A 303 18.92 11.03 -3.38
C ASN A 303 18.93 10.75 -1.87
N ARG A 304 19.95 10.07 -1.34
CA ARG A 304 20.03 9.70 0.10
C ARG A 304 19.90 10.90 1.05
N ASP A 305 20.39 12.07 0.63
CA ASP A 305 20.41 13.30 1.44
C ASP A 305 19.05 14.01 1.43
N ALA A 306 18.11 13.55 0.59
CA ALA A 306 16.72 13.98 0.55
C ALA A 306 15.79 13.09 1.39
N ILE A 307 16.29 11.99 1.95
CA ILE A 307 15.48 10.95 2.61
C ILE A 307 15.79 10.92 4.10
N ASN A 308 14.76 10.87 4.93
CA ASN A 308 14.81 10.43 6.32
C ASN A 308 14.20 9.02 6.40
N ILE A 309 14.76 8.17 7.26
CA ILE A 309 14.21 6.85 7.57
C ILE A 309 14.05 6.73 9.08
N TRP A 310 12.82 6.48 9.50
CA TRP A 310 12.43 6.28 10.89
C TRP A 310 11.96 4.85 11.11
N GLY A 311 12.19 4.33 12.31
CA GLY A 311 11.55 3.13 12.82
C GLY A 311 10.63 3.46 14.01
N LEU A 312 9.60 2.66 14.21
CA LEU A 312 8.75 2.71 15.40
C LEU A 312 8.61 1.32 16.02
N GLU A 313 8.98 1.21 17.29
CA GLU A 313 8.85 -0.02 18.07
C GLU A 313 7.39 -0.22 18.51
N THR A 314 6.68 -1.06 17.78
CA THR A 314 5.26 -1.35 17.92
C THR A 314 5.07 -2.79 18.43
N PRO A 315 5.24 -3.05 19.73
CA PRO A 315 5.22 -4.41 20.27
C PRO A 315 3.83 -5.06 20.16
N SER A 316 3.76 -6.16 19.42
CA SER A 316 2.58 -7.03 19.33
C SER A 316 2.46 -7.95 20.54
N ARG A 317 1.24 -8.43 20.80
CA ARG A 317 1.00 -9.44 21.84
C ARG A 317 1.58 -10.78 21.40
N ASP A 318 1.29 -11.17 20.16
CA ASP A 318 1.70 -12.44 19.58
C ASP A 318 2.81 -12.23 18.52
N SER A 319 3.69 -13.24 18.38
CA SER A 319 4.74 -13.24 17.35
C SER A 319 4.20 -13.74 16.01
N GLY A 320 4.54 -13.04 14.94
CA GLY A 320 4.13 -13.30 13.55
C GLY A 320 2.70 -12.87 13.21
N PRO A 321 2.34 -12.87 11.90
CA PRO A 321 1.04 -12.44 11.41
C PRO A 321 -0.02 -13.55 11.45
N ASP A 322 -1.25 -13.20 11.05
CA ASP A 322 -2.31 -14.17 10.76
C ASP A 322 -1.96 -15.06 9.56
N GLU A 323 -2.27 -16.35 9.67
CA GLU A 323 -2.26 -17.32 8.58
C GLU A 323 -3.58 -18.13 8.56
N PRO A 324 -4.69 -17.56 8.03
CA PRO A 324 -6.02 -18.17 8.11
C PRO A 324 -6.12 -19.57 7.51
N ARG A 325 -5.46 -19.84 6.37
CA ARG A 325 -5.45 -21.19 5.75
C ARG A 325 -4.76 -22.25 6.62
N LYS A 326 -3.88 -21.85 7.55
CA LYS A 326 -3.26 -22.72 8.56
C LYS A 326 -4.04 -22.75 9.88
N GLY A 327 -5.10 -21.92 10.00
CA GLY A 327 -5.85 -21.74 11.24
C GLY A 327 -5.10 -20.95 12.32
N TRP A 328 -4.11 -20.14 11.94
CA TRP A 328 -3.36 -19.31 12.88
C TRP A 328 -3.89 -17.88 12.89
N TYR A 329 -4.31 -17.43 14.07
CA TYR A 329 -4.81 -16.07 14.31
C TYR A 329 -4.03 -15.48 15.49
N ARG A 330 -3.34 -14.38 15.25
CA ARG A 330 -2.36 -13.70 16.09
C ARG A 330 -2.86 -12.29 16.39
N ASP A 331 -2.80 -11.90 17.64
CA ASP A 331 -3.11 -10.53 18.05
C ASP A 331 -1.86 -9.66 17.91
N THR A 332 -1.86 -8.89 16.83
CA THR A 332 -0.76 -8.04 16.41
C THR A 332 -1.23 -6.60 16.31
N VAL A 333 -0.33 -5.63 16.51
CA VAL A 333 -0.68 -4.21 16.59
C VAL A 333 -1.34 -3.72 15.30
N LEU A 334 -0.85 -4.21 14.15
CA LEU A 334 -1.31 -3.77 12.84
C LEU A 334 -2.20 -4.80 12.15
N GLY A 335 -2.44 -5.96 12.78
CA GLY A 335 -3.38 -6.97 12.31
C GLY A 335 -3.07 -7.45 10.89
N THR A 336 -1.79 -7.69 10.58
CA THR A 336 -1.39 -8.18 9.26
C THR A 336 -1.81 -9.63 9.06
N THR A 337 -2.26 -9.96 7.85
CA THR A 337 -2.77 -11.29 7.50
C THR A 337 -2.33 -11.73 6.11
N PHE A 338 -1.89 -12.99 6.02
CA PHE A 338 -1.84 -13.69 4.74
C PHE A 338 -3.25 -14.03 4.25
N ASN A 339 -3.35 -14.53 3.01
CA ASN A 339 -4.61 -15.04 2.44
C ASN A 339 -5.64 -13.95 2.12
N THR A 340 -5.18 -12.70 1.94
CA THR A 340 -6.03 -11.60 1.49
C THR A 340 -6.61 -11.93 0.11
N PHE A 341 -7.92 -11.76 -0.06
CA PHE A 341 -8.68 -12.11 -1.27
C PHE A 341 -8.51 -13.56 -1.74
N ASP A 342 -8.32 -14.47 -0.79
CA ASP A 342 -8.05 -15.90 -1.02
C ASP A 342 -6.71 -16.19 -1.73
N SER A 343 -5.89 -15.18 -2.01
CA SER A 343 -4.54 -15.34 -2.57
C SER A 343 -3.57 -15.84 -1.51
N GLU A 344 -2.98 -17.02 -1.71
CA GLU A 344 -2.16 -17.69 -0.69
C GLU A 344 -1.07 -16.78 -0.09
N ARG A 345 -0.41 -15.97 -0.92
CA ARG A 345 0.77 -15.19 -0.57
C ARG A 345 0.48 -13.72 -0.28
N TYR A 346 -0.75 -13.25 -0.53
CA TYR A 346 -1.05 -11.83 -0.38
C TYR A 346 -1.14 -11.46 1.10
N LEU A 347 -0.16 -10.68 1.56
CA LEU A 347 0.04 -10.25 2.95
C LEU A 347 -0.33 -8.77 3.05
N THR A 348 -1.44 -8.48 3.74
CA THR A 348 -1.97 -7.12 3.84
C THR A 348 -2.40 -6.79 5.27
N THR A 349 -2.86 -5.55 5.49
CA THR A 349 -3.74 -5.22 6.61
C THR A 349 -4.94 -4.44 6.12
N SER A 350 -6.11 -4.69 6.72
CA SER A 350 -7.32 -3.87 6.56
C SER A 350 -7.59 -2.95 7.75
N HIS A 351 -6.66 -2.87 8.71
CA HIS A 351 -6.77 -2.07 9.93
C HIS A 351 -6.13 -0.67 9.76
N ASP A 352 -6.57 0.09 8.74
CA ASP A 352 -5.97 1.40 8.43
C ASP A 352 -6.05 2.37 9.61
N ARG A 353 -7.12 2.33 10.42
CA ARG A 353 -7.19 3.16 11.63
C ARG A 353 -6.01 2.89 12.56
N ALA A 354 -5.81 1.63 12.91
CA ALA A 354 -4.74 1.22 13.83
C ALA A 354 -3.36 1.56 13.26
N LEU A 355 -3.17 1.35 11.95
CA LEU A 355 -1.97 1.73 11.22
C LEU A 355 -1.67 3.22 11.36
N ARG A 356 -2.67 4.06 11.10
CA ARG A 356 -2.47 5.52 11.00
C ARG A 356 -2.39 6.19 12.36
N GLU A 357 -3.15 5.70 13.34
CA GLU A 357 -2.94 6.08 14.73
C GLU A 357 -1.53 5.75 15.19
N THR A 358 -1.02 4.57 14.84
CA THR A 358 0.35 4.15 15.20
C THR A 358 1.41 4.95 14.45
N ALA A 359 1.20 5.25 13.16
CA ALA A 359 2.13 6.04 12.36
C ALA A 359 2.26 7.49 12.84
N ALA A 360 1.21 8.08 13.44
CA ALA A 360 1.18 9.47 13.91
C ALA A 360 2.24 9.80 14.99
N TYR A 361 2.91 8.79 15.55
CA TYR A 361 3.98 8.91 16.55
C TYR A 361 5.35 9.25 15.94
N ALA A 362 5.47 9.28 14.60
CA ALA A 362 6.69 9.66 13.91
C ALA A 362 6.36 10.48 12.64
N PRO A 363 7.32 11.27 12.12
CA PRO A 363 7.18 11.85 10.79
C PRO A 363 7.11 10.75 9.74
N TYR A 364 6.17 10.88 8.80
CA TYR A 364 6.08 10.00 7.64
C TYR A 364 5.35 10.68 6.48
N ASP A 365 5.83 10.38 5.27
CA ASP A 365 5.18 10.58 3.98
C ASP A 365 4.75 9.25 3.38
N THR A 366 5.56 8.21 3.61
CA THR A 366 5.32 6.85 3.13
C THR A 366 5.57 5.83 4.24
N LEU A 367 4.82 4.73 4.20
CA LEU A 367 4.78 3.72 5.24
C LEU A 367 5.27 2.37 4.75
N TYR A 368 6.12 1.76 5.55
CA TYR A 368 6.46 0.36 5.48
C TYR A 368 5.92 -0.37 6.70
N ILE A 369 5.43 -1.60 6.51
CA ILE A 369 5.16 -2.55 7.59
C ILE A 369 6.09 -3.75 7.42
N LEU A 370 7.04 -3.86 8.35
CA LEU A 370 7.97 -4.96 8.46
C LEU A 370 7.34 -6.06 9.32
N VAL A 371 7.02 -7.20 8.73
CA VAL A 371 6.29 -8.28 9.40
C VAL A 371 7.24 -9.38 9.85
N ASN A 372 7.19 -9.76 11.13
CA ASN A 372 8.04 -10.80 11.73
C ASN A 372 7.70 -12.22 11.21
N THR A 373 8.17 -12.57 10.02
CA THR A 373 7.93 -13.89 9.42
C THR A 373 8.98 -14.22 8.36
N SER A 374 9.24 -15.52 8.19
CA SER A 374 10.06 -16.03 7.08
C SER A 374 9.24 -16.43 5.85
N ARG A 375 7.90 -16.43 5.95
CA ARG A 375 7.02 -16.84 4.85
C ARG A 375 7.04 -15.78 3.76
N TYR A 376 7.16 -16.22 2.51
CA TYR A 376 7.09 -15.34 1.34
C TYR A 376 5.67 -14.78 1.18
N GLY A 377 5.59 -13.46 1.05
CA GLY A 377 4.39 -12.68 0.73
C GLY A 377 4.72 -11.21 0.81
N GLY A 378 3.77 -10.35 0.49
CA GLY A 378 3.93 -8.91 0.49
C GLY A 378 2.73 -8.24 -0.12
N GLY A 379 2.77 -6.92 -0.17
CA GLY A 379 1.81 -6.08 -0.88
C GLY A 379 2.19 -4.61 -0.79
N GLY A 380 1.84 -3.83 -1.80
CA GLY A 380 2.10 -2.40 -1.86
C GLY A 380 0.95 -1.68 -2.54
N ILE A 381 0.41 -0.66 -1.89
CA ILE A 381 -0.70 0.13 -2.43
C ILE A 381 -0.28 1.59 -2.48
N TYR A 382 -0.41 2.22 -3.65
CA TYR A 382 0.01 3.60 -3.90
C TYR A 382 -0.57 4.59 -2.88
N ASN A 383 0.33 5.33 -2.21
CA ASN A 383 0.06 6.28 -1.12
C ASN A 383 -0.68 5.70 0.11
N GLN A 384 -0.58 4.39 0.33
CA GLN A 384 -1.10 3.70 1.52
C GLN A 384 0.05 3.16 2.38
N TRP A 385 0.66 2.06 1.93
CA TRP A 385 1.73 1.34 2.63
C TRP A 385 2.40 0.33 1.69
N ALA A 386 3.57 -0.16 2.09
CA ALA A 386 4.22 -1.37 1.58
C ALA A 386 4.46 -2.36 2.73
N ILE A 387 4.17 -3.64 2.52
CA ILE A 387 4.24 -4.70 3.53
C ILE A 387 5.14 -5.83 3.04
N PHE A 388 6.05 -6.27 3.88
CA PHE A 388 7.03 -7.29 3.49
C PHE A 388 7.53 -8.10 4.71
N PRO A 389 7.99 -9.34 4.49
CA PRO A 389 8.47 -10.24 5.54
C PRO A 389 9.92 -9.91 5.93
N SER A 390 10.25 -10.13 7.20
CA SER A 390 11.58 -9.85 7.75
C SER A 390 12.64 -10.92 7.53
N ASP A 391 12.27 -12.17 7.27
CA ASP A 391 13.23 -13.29 7.26
C ASP A 391 13.07 -14.21 6.05
N ASN A 392 12.48 -13.70 4.96
CA ASN A 392 12.39 -14.47 3.73
C ASN A 392 13.69 -14.36 2.92
N GLU A 393 14.02 -15.40 2.15
CA GLU A 393 15.21 -15.40 1.29
C GLU A 393 15.19 -14.33 0.17
N TYR A 394 14.00 -13.82 -0.17
CA TYR A 394 13.75 -12.75 -1.15
C TYR A 394 13.25 -11.45 -0.49
N ASP A 395 13.51 -11.26 0.81
CA ASP A 395 13.00 -10.12 1.56
C ASP A 395 13.46 -8.77 0.99
N ASP A 396 14.71 -8.67 0.54
CA ASP A 396 15.29 -7.50 -0.14
C ASP A 396 14.57 -7.15 -1.45
N TYR A 397 14.23 -8.15 -2.26
CA TYR A 397 13.44 -8.00 -3.46
C TYR A 397 12.03 -7.48 -3.13
N VAL A 398 11.30 -8.16 -2.23
CA VAL A 398 9.92 -7.80 -1.90
C VAL A 398 9.89 -6.39 -1.31
N PHE A 399 10.78 -6.08 -0.37
CA PHE A 399 10.89 -4.76 0.25
C PHE A 399 10.97 -3.61 -0.78
N LEU A 400 11.81 -3.75 -1.81
CA LEU A 400 11.97 -2.72 -2.83
C LEU A 400 10.83 -2.75 -3.87
N HIS A 401 10.37 -3.94 -4.27
CA HIS A 401 9.26 -4.12 -5.19
C HIS A 401 7.97 -3.45 -4.67
N GLU A 402 7.58 -3.74 -3.42
CA GLU A 402 6.38 -3.15 -2.82
C GLU A 402 6.50 -1.64 -2.62
N PHE A 403 7.71 -1.12 -2.47
CA PHE A 403 7.96 0.32 -2.48
C PHE A 403 7.66 0.96 -3.82
N GLY A 404 7.96 0.26 -4.91
CA GLY A 404 7.64 0.70 -6.26
C GLY A 404 6.16 1.03 -6.40
N HIS A 405 5.29 0.13 -5.92
CA HIS A 405 3.85 0.37 -5.88
C HIS A 405 3.46 1.52 -4.95
N SER A 406 3.88 1.45 -3.68
CA SER A 406 3.40 2.37 -2.65
C SER A 406 3.89 3.81 -2.82
N PHE A 407 5.14 4.00 -3.27
CA PHE A 407 5.77 5.31 -3.37
C PHE A 407 5.71 5.91 -4.78
N ALA A 408 5.99 5.12 -5.82
CA ALA A 408 6.04 5.61 -7.20
C ALA A 408 4.83 5.26 -8.06
N GLY A 409 3.86 4.50 -7.52
CA GLY A 409 2.66 4.10 -8.27
C GLY A 409 2.98 3.21 -9.46
N LEU A 410 4.06 2.42 -9.37
CA LEU A 410 4.43 1.47 -10.41
C LEU A 410 3.41 0.33 -10.44
N ALA A 411 3.08 -0.17 -11.64
CA ALA A 411 2.36 -1.41 -11.84
C ALA A 411 3.32 -2.61 -11.80
N ASP A 412 2.76 -3.79 -11.59
CA ASP A 412 3.42 -5.03 -11.91
C ASP A 412 3.63 -5.17 -13.42
N GLU A 413 4.83 -5.58 -13.81
CA GLU A 413 5.21 -5.80 -15.20
C GLU A 413 5.06 -7.28 -15.59
N TYR A 414 4.92 -8.22 -14.64
CA TYR A 414 4.70 -9.62 -14.96
C TYR A 414 3.30 -9.87 -15.52
N PHE A 415 3.17 -10.92 -16.32
CA PHE A 415 1.96 -11.22 -17.11
C PHE A 415 1.44 -12.65 -16.99
N ASP A 416 2.13 -13.51 -16.23
CA ASP A 416 1.84 -14.94 -16.12
C ASP A 416 1.23 -15.36 -14.77
N SER A 417 0.87 -14.39 -13.92
CA SER A 417 0.22 -14.67 -12.64
C SER A 417 -1.22 -15.13 -12.87
N GLY A 418 -1.55 -16.35 -12.45
CA GLY A 418 -2.90 -16.92 -12.46
C GLY A 418 -3.89 -16.25 -11.48
N THR A 419 -3.72 -14.95 -11.22
CA THR A 419 -4.60 -14.13 -10.39
C THR A 419 -5.73 -13.60 -11.25
N ALA A 420 -6.98 -13.83 -10.83
CA ALA A 420 -8.21 -13.55 -11.59
C ALA A 420 -8.56 -12.04 -11.72
N TYR A 421 -7.58 -11.17 -12.01
CA TYR A 421 -7.74 -9.71 -12.06
C TYR A 421 -7.92 -9.16 -13.48
N ASP A 422 -7.72 -9.98 -14.52
CA ASP A 422 -7.29 -9.49 -15.84
C ASP A 422 -8.20 -8.42 -16.46
N GLU A 423 -9.50 -8.65 -16.66
CA GLU A 423 -10.33 -7.65 -17.33
C GLU A 423 -10.80 -6.50 -16.43
N ALA A 424 -11.01 -6.77 -15.14
CA ALA A 424 -11.56 -5.79 -14.20
C ALA A 424 -10.52 -4.75 -13.75
N PHE A 425 -9.23 -5.10 -13.74
CA PHE A 425 -8.18 -4.21 -13.23
C PHE A 425 -7.65 -3.25 -14.30
N TYR A 426 -7.47 -3.73 -15.53
CA TYR A 426 -7.06 -2.91 -16.68
C TYR A 426 -8.07 -2.98 -17.82
N PRO A 427 -9.10 -2.11 -17.84
CA PRO A 427 -10.14 -2.13 -18.86
C PRO A 427 -9.57 -1.96 -20.28
N ALA A 428 -10.12 -2.71 -21.24
CA ALA A 428 -9.70 -2.60 -22.64
C ALA A 428 -10.00 -1.21 -23.21
N GLY A 429 -9.04 -0.64 -23.95
CA GLY A 429 -9.18 0.69 -24.57
C GLY A 429 -8.96 1.87 -23.62
N VAL A 430 -8.60 1.60 -22.36
CA VAL A 430 -8.19 2.62 -21.38
C VAL A 430 -6.67 2.54 -21.18
N GLU A 431 -6.01 3.69 -21.21
CA GLU A 431 -4.59 3.77 -20.88
C GLU A 431 -4.43 3.61 -19.35
N PRO A 432 -3.59 2.67 -18.85
CA PRO A 432 -3.27 2.57 -17.44
C PRO A 432 -2.77 3.92 -16.91
N TRP A 433 -2.95 4.22 -15.63
CA TRP A 433 -2.45 5.48 -15.08
C TRP A 433 -1.00 5.36 -14.61
N GLU A 434 -0.56 4.13 -14.32
CA GLU A 434 0.76 3.76 -13.85
C GLU A 434 1.82 4.10 -14.91
N PRO A 435 3.01 4.59 -14.52
CA PRO A 435 3.97 5.11 -15.48
C PRO A 435 4.74 4.03 -16.24
N ASN A 436 4.85 2.81 -15.70
CA ASN A 436 5.70 1.74 -16.23
C ASN A 436 4.94 0.66 -17.00
N ILE A 437 3.67 0.88 -17.37
CA ILE A 437 2.96 0.01 -18.32
C ILE A 437 2.11 0.87 -19.27
N THR A 438 1.79 0.35 -20.45
CA THR A 438 0.94 1.07 -21.41
C THR A 438 0.02 0.14 -22.17
N ALA A 439 -1.16 0.64 -22.55
CA ALA A 439 -2.05 -0.05 -23.51
C ALA A 439 -1.68 0.25 -24.97
N LEU A 440 -0.69 1.12 -25.19
CA LEU A 440 -0.20 1.55 -26.51
C LEU A 440 -1.36 2.01 -27.42
N LEU A 441 -2.24 2.86 -26.88
CA LEU A 441 -3.43 3.30 -27.60
C LEU A 441 -3.07 4.02 -28.92
N PRO A 442 -3.79 3.76 -30.03
CA PRO A 442 -3.50 4.38 -31.31
C PRO A 442 -3.53 5.91 -31.28
N GLY A 443 -2.55 6.54 -31.93
CA GLY A 443 -2.44 8.01 -32.01
C GLY A 443 -1.96 8.68 -30.73
N ARG A 444 -1.49 7.91 -29.74
CA ARG A 444 -0.86 8.42 -28.52
C ARG A 444 0.65 8.19 -28.55
N PRO A 445 1.46 9.13 -28.04
CA PRO A 445 2.87 8.87 -27.81
C PRO A 445 3.04 7.83 -26.69
N LEU A 446 4.12 7.06 -26.75
CA LEU A 446 4.52 6.18 -25.66
C LEU A 446 4.79 7.01 -24.39
N LYS A 447 4.37 6.52 -23.22
CA LYS A 447 4.52 7.24 -21.94
C LYS A 447 5.97 7.66 -21.64
N TRP A 448 6.91 6.78 -21.93
CA TRP A 448 8.35 6.98 -21.73
C TRP A 448 9.10 7.23 -23.04
N GLN A 449 8.43 7.83 -24.04
CA GLN A 449 9.01 8.07 -25.36
C GLN A 449 10.35 8.81 -25.32
N SER A 450 10.54 9.71 -24.34
CA SER A 450 11.78 10.47 -24.15
C SER A 450 12.99 9.61 -23.76
N LEU A 451 12.77 8.40 -23.25
CA LEU A 451 13.81 7.45 -22.86
C LEU A 451 14.08 6.39 -23.95
N VAL A 452 13.27 6.34 -25.01
CA VAL A 452 13.43 5.39 -26.10
C VAL A 452 14.44 5.92 -27.11
N ALA A 453 15.47 5.12 -27.40
CA ALA A 453 16.45 5.45 -28.43
C ALA A 453 15.81 5.56 -29.82
N ALA A 454 16.31 6.48 -30.64
CA ALA A 454 15.82 6.66 -32.01
C ALA A 454 15.99 5.36 -32.82
N GLY A 455 14.92 4.93 -33.49
CA GLY A 455 14.91 3.71 -34.30
C GLY A 455 14.56 2.43 -33.54
N THR A 456 14.36 2.47 -32.22
CA THR A 456 13.82 1.32 -31.48
C THR A 456 12.42 0.97 -32.01
N PRO A 457 12.15 -0.28 -32.41
CA PRO A 457 10.82 -0.69 -32.86
C PRO A 457 9.80 -0.63 -31.72
N ILE A 458 8.58 -0.16 -32.03
CA ILE A 458 7.45 -0.10 -31.10
C ILE A 458 6.21 -0.72 -31.79
N PRO A 459 5.64 -1.83 -31.28
CA PRO A 459 6.14 -2.64 -30.16
C PRO A 459 7.55 -3.18 -30.37
N THR A 460 8.28 -3.38 -29.28
CA THR A 460 9.65 -3.89 -29.29
C THR A 460 9.65 -5.41 -29.29
N PRO A 461 10.33 -6.09 -30.22
CA PRO A 461 10.48 -7.54 -30.22
C PRO A 461 11.10 -8.04 -28.91
N ASP A 462 10.54 -9.11 -28.35
CA ASP A 462 11.10 -9.80 -27.18
C ASP A 462 12.22 -10.76 -27.63
N ASP A 463 13.38 -10.20 -27.96
CA ASP A 463 14.59 -10.93 -28.36
C ASP A 463 15.85 -10.37 -27.67
N GLU A 464 16.96 -11.12 -27.77
CA GLU A 464 18.23 -10.74 -27.16
C GLU A 464 18.82 -9.43 -27.73
N ALA A 465 18.48 -9.08 -28.98
CA ALA A 465 19.01 -7.87 -29.61
C ALA A 465 18.42 -6.59 -29.01
N HIS A 466 17.19 -6.66 -28.49
CA HIS A 466 16.50 -5.53 -27.88
C HIS A 466 16.43 -5.60 -26.34
N ALA A 467 16.92 -6.68 -25.73
CA ALA A 467 16.80 -6.96 -24.30
C ALA A 467 17.27 -5.83 -23.36
N ALA A 468 18.28 -5.07 -23.79
CA ALA A 468 18.87 -3.96 -23.02
C ALA A 468 18.34 -2.57 -23.44
N LEU A 469 17.30 -2.50 -24.26
CA LEU A 469 16.72 -1.25 -24.73
C LEU A 469 15.49 -0.88 -23.92
N VAL A 470 15.31 0.43 -23.70
CA VAL A 470 14.01 0.98 -23.32
C VAL A 470 13.12 0.95 -24.57
N GLY A 471 12.01 0.22 -24.47
CA GLY A 471 11.09 -0.08 -25.57
C GLY A 471 9.67 -0.28 -25.09
N ALA A 472 8.87 -1.07 -25.81
CA ALA A 472 7.52 -1.47 -25.42
C ALA A 472 7.36 -2.97 -25.66
N PHE A 473 7.70 -3.79 -24.66
CA PHE A 473 7.65 -5.25 -24.71
C PHE A 473 6.25 -5.73 -24.33
N GLU A 474 5.62 -6.54 -25.18
CA GLU A 474 4.27 -7.05 -24.91
C GLU A 474 4.28 -7.98 -23.69
N GLY A 475 3.23 -7.88 -22.88
CA GLY A 475 3.10 -8.59 -21.62
C GLY A 475 3.39 -7.67 -20.43
N ALA A 476 2.35 -7.25 -19.72
CA ALA A 476 2.44 -6.46 -18.49
C ALA A 476 1.12 -6.46 -17.71
N GLY A 477 1.14 -6.06 -16.43
CA GLY A 477 -0.09 -5.86 -15.65
C GLY A 477 -0.99 -7.09 -15.63
N TYR A 478 -0.40 -8.26 -15.45
CA TYR A 478 -1.08 -9.57 -15.44
C TYR A 478 -1.65 -10.01 -16.80
N LYS A 479 -1.39 -9.27 -17.89
CA LYS A 479 -1.87 -9.59 -19.24
C LYS A 479 -0.74 -9.91 -20.17
N ALA A 480 -0.78 -11.11 -20.75
CA ALA A 480 0.18 -11.53 -21.77
C ALA A 480 0.09 -10.75 -23.09
N LYS A 481 -1.03 -10.05 -23.34
CA LYS A 481 -1.29 -9.29 -24.58
C LYS A 481 -2.02 -7.98 -24.31
N GLY A 482 -1.78 -7.00 -25.18
CA GLY A 482 -2.49 -5.71 -25.16
C GLY A 482 -2.01 -4.71 -24.10
N LEU A 483 -1.11 -5.12 -23.20
CA LEU A 483 -0.34 -4.24 -22.33
C LEU A 483 1.16 -4.45 -22.59
N TYR A 484 1.93 -3.37 -22.43
CA TYR A 484 3.36 -3.35 -22.71
C TYR A 484 4.15 -2.77 -21.53
N ARG A 485 5.30 -3.36 -21.25
CA ARG A 485 6.28 -2.91 -20.25
C ARG A 485 7.48 -2.23 -20.92
N PRO A 486 8.20 -1.33 -20.21
CA PRO A 486 9.25 -0.49 -20.77
C PRO A 486 10.57 -1.22 -21.06
N TYR A 487 10.78 -2.36 -20.41
CA TYR A 487 12.05 -3.06 -20.43
C TYR A 487 11.81 -4.56 -20.34
N ARG A 488 12.74 -5.36 -20.89
CA ARG A 488 12.54 -6.81 -20.94
C ARG A 488 12.51 -7.43 -19.55
N ASP A 489 13.35 -6.94 -18.65
CA ASP A 489 13.46 -7.36 -17.25
C ASP A 489 13.54 -6.17 -16.29
N CYS A 490 12.92 -6.28 -15.13
CA CYS A 490 12.76 -5.21 -14.16
C CYS A 490 12.46 -5.83 -12.79
N ARG A 491 12.76 -5.12 -11.72
CA ARG A 491 12.29 -5.51 -10.38
C ARG A 491 10.77 -5.58 -10.26
N MET A 492 10.03 -4.85 -11.10
CA MET A 492 8.57 -4.97 -11.19
C MET A 492 8.12 -6.17 -12.04
N PHE A 493 9.04 -6.88 -12.69
CA PHE A 493 8.77 -8.03 -13.57
C PHE A 493 9.17 -9.35 -12.92
N HIS A 494 10.46 -9.51 -12.61
CA HIS A 494 11.00 -10.79 -12.17
C HIS A 494 11.30 -10.80 -10.68
N LYS A 495 10.89 -11.88 -10.00
CA LYS A 495 11.28 -12.17 -8.62
C LYS A 495 12.78 -12.46 -8.54
N GLY A 496 13.58 -11.44 -8.23
CA GLY A 496 15.02 -11.58 -8.09
C GLY A 496 15.72 -10.25 -7.85
N ARG A 497 17.04 -10.31 -7.72
CA ARG A 497 17.90 -9.13 -7.45
C ARG A 497 18.26 -8.37 -8.73
N VAL A 498 17.25 -8.12 -9.56
CA VAL A 498 17.37 -7.25 -10.74
C VAL A 498 17.12 -5.80 -10.32
N PRO A 499 17.78 -4.81 -10.95
CA PRO A 499 17.52 -3.41 -10.68
C PRO A 499 16.14 -2.98 -11.22
N PHE A 500 15.66 -1.82 -10.78
CA PHE A 500 14.59 -1.13 -11.48
C PHE A 500 15.05 -0.75 -12.89
N CYS A 501 14.16 -0.91 -13.88
CA CYS A 501 14.44 -0.45 -15.23
C CYS A 501 14.53 1.10 -15.30
N PRO A 502 15.09 1.67 -16.38
CA PRO A 502 15.25 3.13 -16.48
C PRO A 502 13.95 3.94 -16.33
N VAL A 503 12.81 3.38 -16.74
CA VAL A 503 11.49 4.04 -16.63
C VAL A 503 10.98 4.04 -15.19
N CYS A 504 11.15 2.94 -14.47
CA CYS A 504 10.85 2.86 -13.03
C CYS A 504 11.76 3.79 -12.22
N ALA A 505 13.07 3.81 -12.54
CA ALA A 505 14.03 4.74 -11.92
C ALA A 505 13.64 6.21 -12.14
N ALA A 506 13.26 6.59 -13.37
CA ALA A 506 12.79 7.93 -13.68
C ALA A 506 11.47 8.30 -12.97
N SER A 507 10.62 7.31 -12.69
CA SER A 507 9.38 7.51 -11.93
C SER A 507 9.68 7.83 -10.46
N PHE A 508 10.65 7.16 -9.84
CA PHE A 508 11.12 7.54 -8.49
C PHE A 508 11.65 8.96 -8.45
N GLU A 509 12.50 9.34 -9.41
CA GLU A 509 13.02 10.71 -9.50
C GLU A 509 11.90 11.74 -9.66
N THR A 510 10.88 11.44 -10.45
CA THR A 510 9.69 12.29 -10.62
C THR A 510 8.98 12.52 -9.28
N VAL A 511 8.77 11.46 -8.48
CA VAL A 511 8.11 11.57 -7.18
C VAL A 511 9.01 12.29 -6.16
N ILE A 512 10.31 12.00 -6.12
CA ILE A 512 11.26 12.63 -5.19
C ILE A 512 11.25 14.15 -5.37
N ARG A 513 11.24 14.65 -6.62
CA ARG A 513 11.19 16.09 -6.94
C ARG A 513 9.90 16.79 -6.50
N LEU A 514 8.84 16.06 -6.17
CA LEU A 514 7.62 16.65 -5.60
C LEU A 514 7.86 17.12 -4.15
N TYR A 515 8.76 16.45 -3.43
CA TYR A 515 9.11 16.75 -2.04
C TYR A 515 10.28 17.72 -1.95
N VAL A 516 11.36 17.47 -2.71
CA VAL A 516 12.62 18.22 -2.61
C VAL A 516 13.00 18.97 -3.90
N PRO A 517 13.80 20.05 -3.82
CA PRO A 517 14.26 20.84 -4.97
C PRO A 517 15.02 20.06 -6.05
#